data_AF-A0A8D2KUI4-F1
#
_entry.id   AF-A0A8D2KUI4-F1
#
_cell.length_a   1.000
_cell.length_b   1.000
_cell.length_c   1.000
_cell.angle_alpha   90.00
_cell.angle_beta   90.00
_cell.angle_gamma   90.00
#
_symmetry.space_group_name_H-M   'P 1'
#
loop_
_entity.id
_entity.type
_entity.pdbx_description
1 polymer ?
#
loop_
_entity_poly.entity_id
_entity_poly.type
_entity_poly.pdbx_seq_one_letter_code
_entity_poly.pdbx_strand_id
1 'polypeptide(L)'
;MQGDVNSLLPCYCFENHLPPICYLLEKSVRRLREKFYGKVSILDAVILMRRFANNHDLVCKFIILCKDELEGELTMDGDPEVAQQLKVLPLTEENLCMFTNAQNNRIPPVDHQFSCQGCDRMWWRRVPERKQVSRCPWCKVRYDPVPFNKMWGIAEFSCTACGRTFRGSGQMGTPSPCYSCHTPVYPSCIIPPRKTPGPRGRQQHSCFAEDCYNRREPHIPGTHCVHPRSRAKNGLPKVICPSQVHDSTGSTVATCLSQGSLACWDVDELILEDLKEEDEEEDGRSSN
;
A
#
# COMPACT_ATOMS: atom_id res chain seq x y z
N MET A 1 -63.48 -27.36 16.12
CA MET A 1 -62.71 -26.11 16.21
C MET A 1 -62.44 -25.89 17.69
N GLN A 2 -61.35 -26.43 18.25
CA GLN A 2 -60.00 -25.82 18.29
C GLN A 2 -60.07 -24.34 18.74
N GLY A 3 -59.52 -23.94 19.88
CA GLY A 3 -58.73 -24.67 20.87
C GLY A 3 -58.58 -23.89 22.18
N ASP A 4 -58.24 -24.63 23.23
CA ASP A 4 -57.82 -24.14 24.54
C ASP A 4 -56.40 -23.55 24.47
N VAL A 5 -56.17 -22.45 25.21
CA VAL A 5 -54.86 -22.18 25.81
C VAL A 5 -55.08 -21.59 27.20
N ASN A 6 -55.02 -22.46 28.20
CA ASN A 6 -55.01 -22.13 29.61
C ASN A 6 -53.56 -22.01 30.08
N SER A 7 -53.30 -20.98 30.90
CA SER A 7 -52.33 -20.94 32.02
C SER A 7 -50.89 -21.46 31.85
N LEU A 8 -49.92 -20.62 32.25
CA LEU A 8 -48.90 -20.89 33.29
C LEU A 8 -47.65 -20.02 33.07
N LEU A 9 -47.39 -19.07 33.98
CA LEU A 9 -46.02 -18.91 34.51
C LEU A 9 -45.74 -20.17 35.35
N PRO A 10 -44.51 -20.72 35.51
CA PRO A 10 -43.27 -19.99 35.83
C PRO A 10 -41.95 -20.68 35.36
N CYS A 11 -40.83 -20.20 35.91
CA CYS A 11 -39.55 -20.90 36.18
C CYS A 11 -38.36 -20.69 35.22
N TYR A 12 -37.34 -20.08 35.83
CA TYR A 12 -35.93 -20.07 35.45
C TYR A 12 -35.38 -21.48 35.24
N CYS A 13 -34.60 -21.67 34.17
CA CYS A 13 -33.51 -22.65 34.13
C CYS A 13 -32.22 -21.95 33.71
N PHE A 14 -31.27 -21.97 34.64
CA PHE A 14 -29.85 -21.75 34.45
C PHE A 14 -29.32 -22.80 33.49
N GLU A 15 -28.89 -22.43 32.28
CA GLU A 15 -27.96 -23.25 31.50
C GLU A 15 -27.15 -22.36 30.55
N ASN A 16 -25.84 -22.59 30.58
CA ASN A 16 -24.77 -21.76 30.05
C ASN A 16 -24.74 -21.70 28.51
N HIS A 17 -25.62 -20.93 27.87
CA HIS A 17 -25.48 -20.62 26.45
C HIS A 17 -25.45 -19.09 26.24
N LEU A 18 -24.24 -18.56 26.04
CA LEU A 18 -24.07 -17.23 25.45
C LEU A 18 -24.86 -17.20 24.13
N PRO A 19 -25.65 -16.14 23.85
CA PRO A 19 -26.36 -16.02 22.58
C PRO A 19 -25.36 -16.08 21.40
N PRO A 20 -25.76 -16.62 20.24
CA PRO A 20 -24.89 -16.76 19.07
C PRO A 20 -24.23 -15.42 18.77
N ILE A 21 -22.91 -15.42 18.81
CA ILE A 21 -22.11 -14.22 18.59
C ILE A 21 -22.34 -13.82 17.13
N CYS A 22 -22.93 -12.64 16.87
CA CYS A 22 -23.03 -12.13 15.51
C CYS A 22 -21.63 -12.18 14.85
N TYR A 23 -21.54 -12.68 13.61
CA TYR A 23 -20.28 -12.83 12.86
C TYR A 23 -19.37 -11.58 12.90
N LEU A 24 -19.97 -10.38 12.89
CA LEU A 24 -19.26 -9.11 13.02
C LEU A 24 -18.53 -8.94 14.36
N LEU A 25 -19.11 -9.43 15.45
CA LEU A 25 -18.53 -9.40 16.79
C LEU A 25 -17.40 -10.42 16.91
N GLU A 26 -17.54 -11.64 16.36
CA GLU A 26 -16.46 -12.64 16.35
C GLU A 26 -15.22 -12.13 15.61
N LYS A 27 -15.42 -11.54 14.42
CA LYS A 27 -14.35 -10.94 13.61
C LYS A 27 -13.67 -9.79 14.35
N SER A 28 -14.45 -8.95 15.04
CA SER A 28 -13.92 -7.82 15.83
C SER A 28 -13.13 -8.29 17.06
N VAL A 29 -13.63 -9.33 17.75
CA VAL A 29 -12.95 -9.97 18.89
C VAL A 29 -11.62 -10.59 18.48
N ARG A 30 -11.58 -11.34 17.36
CA ARG A 30 -10.32 -11.92 16.84
C ARG A 30 -9.30 -10.83 16.53
N ARG A 31 -9.71 -9.79 15.80
CA ARG A 31 -8.85 -8.64 15.46
C ARG A 31 -8.32 -7.91 16.69
N LEU A 32 -9.12 -7.76 17.74
CA LEU A 32 -8.65 -7.15 18.99
C LEU A 32 -7.60 -8.02 19.66
N ARG A 33 -7.85 -9.32 19.76
CA ARG A 33 -6.91 -10.26 20.39
C ARG A 33 -5.59 -10.33 19.62
N GLU A 34 -5.64 -10.33 18.30
CA GLU A 34 -4.44 -10.22 17.45
C GLU A 34 -3.66 -8.93 17.74
N LYS A 35 -4.37 -7.79 17.86
CA LYS A 35 -3.76 -6.48 18.15
C LYS A 35 -3.02 -6.43 19.49
N PHE A 36 -3.43 -7.24 20.46
CA PHE A 36 -2.79 -7.37 21.77
C PHE A 36 -2.03 -8.68 21.94
N TYR A 37 -1.66 -9.37 20.84
CA TYR A 37 -0.90 -10.62 20.85
C TYR A 37 -1.48 -11.72 21.77
N GLY A 38 -2.81 -11.77 21.86
CA GLY A 38 -3.53 -12.74 22.70
C GLY A 38 -3.52 -12.44 24.20
N LYS A 39 -2.92 -11.33 24.65
CA LYS A 39 -2.89 -10.92 26.07
C LYS A 39 -4.25 -10.54 26.64
N VAL A 40 -5.24 -10.30 25.76
CA VAL A 40 -6.63 -10.08 26.14
C VAL A 40 -7.38 -11.40 25.96
N SER A 41 -8.04 -11.86 27.02
CA SER A 41 -8.83 -13.09 26.98
C SER A 41 -10.00 -12.96 25.98
N ILE A 42 -10.51 -14.08 25.50
CA ILE A 42 -11.68 -14.07 24.58
C ILE A 42 -12.88 -13.43 25.27
N LEU A 43 -13.09 -13.73 26.56
CA LEU A 43 -14.20 -13.21 27.33
C LEU A 43 -14.11 -11.69 27.50
N ASP A 44 -12.94 -11.17 27.88
CA ASP A 44 -12.72 -9.72 28.03
C ASP A 44 -12.84 -9.00 26.70
N ALA A 45 -12.32 -9.58 25.63
CA ALA A 45 -12.44 -9.03 24.29
C ALA A 45 -13.92 -8.95 23.85
N VAL A 46 -14.73 -9.98 24.14
CA VAL A 46 -16.18 -9.96 23.86
C VAL A 46 -16.89 -8.89 24.67
N ILE A 47 -16.59 -8.78 25.97
CA ILE A 47 -17.19 -7.79 26.87
C ILE A 47 -16.85 -6.37 26.41
N LEU A 48 -15.57 -6.10 26.14
CA LEU A 48 -15.10 -4.80 25.67
C LEU A 48 -15.70 -4.44 24.31
N MET A 49 -15.76 -5.40 23.40
CA MET A 49 -16.36 -5.17 22.08
C MET A 49 -17.85 -4.89 22.14
N ARG A 50 -18.60 -5.57 23.02
CA ARG A 50 -20.01 -5.23 23.26
C ARG A 50 -20.16 -3.86 23.93
N ARG A 51 -19.34 -3.58 24.96
CA ARG A 51 -19.40 -2.34 25.76
C ARG A 51 -19.14 -1.10 24.93
N PHE A 52 -18.20 -1.17 24.00
CA PHE A 52 -17.81 -0.04 23.15
C PHE A 52 -18.38 -0.14 21.74
N ALA A 53 -19.42 -0.95 21.52
CA ALA A 53 -20.11 -1.10 20.23
C ALA A 53 -19.14 -1.38 19.05
N ASN A 54 -18.19 -2.29 19.24
CA ASN A 54 -17.11 -2.64 18.31
C ASN A 54 -16.18 -1.47 17.94
N ASN A 55 -16.13 -0.39 18.73
CA ASN A 55 -15.20 0.71 18.52
C ASN A 55 -13.80 0.36 19.04
N HIS A 56 -12.97 -0.16 18.15
CA HIS A 56 -11.61 -0.60 18.46
C HIS A 56 -10.73 0.49 19.07
N ASP A 57 -10.90 1.76 18.72
CA ASP A 57 -10.07 2.85 19.25
C ASP A 57 -10.37 3.13 20.71
N LEU A 58 -11.66 3.15 21.09
CA LEU A 58 -12.06 3.32 22.49
C LEU A 58 -11.66 2.10 23.33
N VAL A 59 -11.82 0.89 22.80
CA VAL A 59 -11.39 -0.34 23.48
C VAL A 59 -9.87 -0.33 23.71
N CYS A 60 -9.09 0.06 22.70
CA CYS A 60 -7.64 0.12 22.83
C CYS A 60 -7.20 1.19 23.84
N LYS A 61 -7.81 2.39 23.78
CA LYS A 61 -7.55 3.44 24.76
C LYS A 61 -7.89 2.97 26.18
N PHE A 62 -9.02 2.28 26.36
CA PHE A 62 -9.42 1.72 27.65
C PHE A 62 -8.42 0.69 28.16
N ILE A 63 -8.00 -0.28 27.34
CA ILE A 63 -7.01 -1.30 27.72
C ILE A 63 -5.65 -0.66 28.08
N ILE A 64 -5.22 0.35 27.33
CA ILE A 64 -3.94 1.03 27.56
C ILE A 64 -3.97 1.90 28.83
N LEU A 65 -5.08 2.61 29.06
CA LEU A 65 -5.21 3.55 30.18
C LEU A 65 -5.58 2.88 31.51
N CYS A 66 -6.32 1.76 31.46
CA CYS A 66 -6.79 1.04 32.65
C CYS A 66 -6.01 -0.26 32.90
N LYS A 67 -4.82 -0.42 32.32
CA LYS A 67 -3.99 -1.63 32.47
C LYS A 67 -3.67 -1.92 33.94
N ASP A 68 -3.40 -0.87 34.72
CA ASP A 68 -3.00 -0.97 36.13
C ASP A 68 -4.16 -1.42 37.05
N GLU A 69 -5.42 -1.22 36.65
CA GLU A 69 -6.61 -1.67 37.41
C GLU A 69 -6.98 -3.14 37.14
N LEU A 70 -6.48 -3.72 36.05
CA LEU A 70 -6.70 -5.13 35.67
C LEU A 70 -5.59 -6.07 36.18
N GLU A 71 -4.45 -5.53 36.61
CA GLU A 71 -3.27 -6.29 37.09
C GLU A 71 -3.40 -6.79 38.53
N GLY A 72 -4.54 -6.56 39.21
CA GLY A 72 -4.76 -7.00 40.59
C GLY A 72 -4.77 -8.52 40.80
N GLU A 73 -4.81 -9.35 39.75
CA GLU A 73 -4.91 -10.81 39.91
C GLU A 73 -3.99 -11.70 39.05
N LEU A 74 -3.14 -11.19 38.14
CA LEU A 74 -2.34 -12.09 37.28
C LEU A 74 -0.89 -11.64 37.13
N THR A 75 -0.01 -12.40 37.78
CA THR A 75 1.46 -12.32 37.72
C THR A 75 1.98 -12.39 36.29
N MET A 76 2.64 -11.32 35.82
CA MET A 76 3.30 -11.28 34.51
C MET A 76 4.78 -11.68 34.64
N ASP A 77 5.10 -12.89 34.19
CA ASP A 77 6.47 -13.32 33.84
C ASP A 77 6.91 -12.64 32.53
N GLY A 78 7.20 -11.33 32.59
CA GLY A 78 7.76 -10.57 31.48
C GLY A 78 9.10 -9.96 31.88
N ASP A 79 10.15 -10.28 31.13
CA ASP A 79 11.52 -9.87 31.41
C ASP A 79 11.65 -8.32 31.58
N PRO A 80 12.02 -7.82 32.77
CA PRO A 80 12.05 -6.39 33.09
C PRO A 80 13.06 -5.59 32.26
N GLU A 81 14.01 -6.26 31.60
CA GLU A 81 15.05 -5.61 30.79
C GLU A 81 14.49 -5.05 29.47
N VAL A 82 13.53 -5.76 28.85
CA VAL A 82 12.84 -5.31 27.62
C VAL A 82 11.98 -4.07 27.88
N ALA A 83 11.34 -4.01 29.06
CA ALA A 83 10.55 -2.86 29.48
C ALA A 83 11.41 -1.61 29.74
N GLN A 84 12.67 -1.77 30.16
CA GLN A 84 13.61 -0.67 30.32
C GLN A 84 14.13 -0.14 28.98
N GLN A 85 14.38 -1.00 27.99
CA GLN A 85 14.82 -0.57 26.66
C GLN A 85 13.75 0.22 25.89
N LEU A 86 12.46 -0.09 26.09
CA LEU A 86 11.34 0.68 25.50
C LEU A 86 11.16 2.07 26.13
N LYS A 87 11.68 2.32 27.35
CA LYS A 87 11.66 3.64 28.00
C LYS A 87 12.65 4.64 27.38
N VAL A 88 13.54 4.19 26.50
CA VAL A 88 14.65 5.00 25.97
C VAL A 88 14.26 5.89 24.79
N LEU A 89 13.10 5.66 24.15
CA LEU A 89 12.62 6.54 23.08
C LEU A 89 11.67 7.60 23.69
N PRO A 90 12.12 8.85 23.89
CA PRO A 90 11.25 9.90 24.37
C PRO A 90 10.11 10.12 23.36
N LEU A 91 8.87 10.09 23.86
CA LEU A 91 7.71 10.50 23.10
C LEU A 91 7.73 12.03 22.96
N THR A 92 8.46 12.53 21.97
CA THR A 92 8.54 13.96 21.68
C THR A 92 7.22 14.46 21.09
N GLU A 93 6.98 15.77 21.21
CA GLU A 93 5.82 16.43 20.59
C GLU A 93 5.78 16.21 19.07
N GLU A 94 6.95 16.18 18.42
CA GLU A 94 7.09 15.85 17.01
C GLU A 94 6.65 14.42 16.68
N ASN A 95 7.06 13.44 17.49
CA ASN A 95 6.66 12.05 17.33
C ASN A 95 5.14 11.92 17.49
N LEU A 96 4.57 12.53 18.53
CA LEU A 96 3.13 12.53 18.79
C LEU A 96 2.36 13.18 17.62
N CYS A 97 2.82 14.34 17.14
CA CYS A 97 2.24 15.03 15.99
C CYS A 97 2.29 14.16 14.72
N MET A 98 3.40 13.47 14.46
CA MET A 98 3.50 12.52 13.35
C MET A 98 2.52 11.35 13.48
N PHE A 99 2.35 10.77 14.67
CA PHE A 99 1.35 9.72 14.91
C PHE A 99 -0.08 10.21 14.69
N THR A 100 -0.42 11.39 15.23
CA THR A 100 -1.74 12.01 15.07
C THR A 100 -2.01 12.38 13.61
N ASN A 101 -1.03 12.91 12.88
CA ASN A 101 -1.16 13.22 11.46
C ASN A 101 -1.32 11.96 10.62
N ALA A 102 -0.59 10.89 10.95
CA ALA A 102 -0.75 9.60 10.30
C ALA A 102 -2.15 9.02 10.52
N GLN A 103 -2.67 9.07 11.76
CA GLN A 103 -4.03 8.61 12.09
C GLN A 103 -5.11 9.41 11.36
N ASN A 104 -4.90 10.71 11.19
CA ASN A 104 -5.84 11.58 10.52
C ASN A 104 -5.66 11.64 8.99
N ASN A 105 -4.86 10.75 8.38
CA ASN A 105 -4.54 10.75 6.95
C ASN A 105 -3.97 12.10 6.43
N ARG A 106 -3.28 12.85 7.30
CA ARG A 106 -2.69 14.16 6.99
C ARG A 106 -1.24 14.07 6.49
N ILE A 107 -0.74 12.87 6.20
CA ILE A 107 0.58 12.72 5.59
C ILE A 107 0.44 12.99 4.10
N PRO A 108 1.19 13.97 3.54
CA PRO A 108 1.17 14.24 2.12
C PRO A 108 1.47 12.97 1.30
N PRO A 109 0.61 12.62 0.34
CA PRO A 109 0.91 11.54 -0.58
C PRO A 109 1.81 12.06 -1.73
N VAL A 110 2.75 11.22 -2.15
CA VAL A 110 3.64 11.48 -3.29
C VAL A 110 3.46 10.38 -4.33
N ASP A 111 3.42 10.74 -5.61
CA ASP A 111 3.37 9.78 -6.72
C ASP A 111 4.79 9.41 -7.13
N HIS A 112 5.14 8.12 -7.01
CA HIS A 112 6.46 7.60 -7.34
C HIS A 112 6.41 6.50 -8.39
N GLN A 113 7.49 6.42 -9.17
CA GLN A 113 7.76 5.31 -10.09
C GLN A 113 8.52 4.22 -9.36
N PHE A 114 8.12 2.97 -9.59
CA PHE A 114 8.80 1.78 -9.10
C PHE A 114 9.08 0.84 -10.26
N SER A 115 10.11 0.02 -10.13
CA SER A 115 10.39 -0.99 -11.14
C SER A 115 11.05 -2.23 -10.57
N CYS A 116 10.67 -3.39 -11.12
CA CYS A 116 11.20 -4.68 -10.72
C CYS A 116 11.98 -5.27 -11.89
N GLN A 117 13.28 -5.48 -11.70
CA GLN A 117 14.15 -6.09 -12.70
C GLN A 117 13.73 -7.52 -13.04
N GLY A 118 13.48 -8.35 -12.01
CA GLY A 118 13.15 -9.76 -12.20
C GLY A 118 11.83 -9.99 -12.96
N CYS A 119 10.85 -9.11 -12.78
CA CYS A 119 9.57 -9.19 -13.50
C CYS A 119 9.53 -8.36 -14.80
N ASP A 120 10.58 -7.58 -15.09
CA ASP A 120 10.64 -6.58 -16.16
C ASP A 120 9.40 -5.67 -16.25
N ARG A 121 8.98 -5.14 -15.09
CA ARG A 121 7.78 -4.30 -14.97
C ARG A 121 8.06 -3.02 -14.22
N MET A 122 7.41 -1.95 -14.68
CA MET A 122 7.38 -0.65 -14.03
C MET A 122 5.94 -0.27 -13.70
N TRP A 123 5.75 0.41 -12.59
CA TRP A 123 4.43 0.86 -12.15
C TRP A 123 4.54 2.17 -11.39
N TRP A 124 3.41 2.86 -11.26
CA TRP A 124 3.29 4.09 -10.48
C TRP A 124 2.41 3.84 -9.27
N ARG A 125 2.83 4.35 -8.12
CA ARG A 125 2.05 4.24 -6.88
C ARG A 125 2.09 5.57 -6.14
N ARG A 126 0.92 5.94 -5.62
CA ARG A 126 0.79 7.00 -4.62
C ARG A 126 1.15 6.41 -3.26
N VAL A 127 2.21 6.94 -2.65
CA VAL A 127 2.76 6.46 -1.38
C VAL A 127 2.85 7.61 -0.38
N PRO A 128 2.69 7.36 0.94
CA PRO A 128 2.94 8.39 1.95
C PRO A 128 4.37 8.89 1.89
N GLU A 129 4.59 10.19 2.02
CA GLU A 129 5.94 10.78 1.98
C GLU A 129 6.90 10.14 3.00
N ARG A 130 6.41 9.79 4.19
CA ARG A 130 7.18 9.14 5.25
C ARG A 130 7.63 7.70 4.94
N LYS A 131 6.99 7.03 3.98
CA LYS A 131 7.24 5.62 3.64
C LYS A 131 6.96 5.38 2.17
N GLN A 132 7.95 5.70 1.35
CA GLN A 132 7.86 5.65 -0.10
C GLN A 132 8.11 4.25 -0.66
N VAL A 133 7.50 3.22 -0.05
CA VAL A 133 7.76 1.81 -0.39
C VAL A 133 6.55 1.24 -1.13
N SER A 134 6.80 0.48 -2.20
CA SER A 134 5.77 -0.28 -2.92
C SER A 134 6.19 -1.73 -3.11
N ARG A 135 5.23 -2.65 -3.06
CA ARG A 135 5.43 -4.03 -3.48
C ARG A 135 5.31 -4.15 -5.00
N CYS A 136 6.12 -5.01 -5.60
CA CYS A 136 5.89 -5.44 -6.98
C CYS A 136 4.54 -6.17 -7.06
N PRO A 137 3.67 -5.85 -8.04
CA PRO A 137 2.38 -6.54 -8.15
C PRO A 137 2.50 -8.04 -8.44
N TRP A 138 3.64 -8.49 -9.00
CA TRP A 138 3.91 -9.89 -9.34
C TRP A 138 4.70 -10.61 -8.25
N CYS A 139 6.00 -10.35 -8.10
CA CYS A 139 6.83 -11.09 -7.14
C CYS A 139 6.65 -10.67 -5.67
N LYS A 140 5.79 -9.67 -5.39
CA LYS A 140 5.46 -9.13 -4.06
C LYS A 140 6.64 -8.56 -3.24
N VAL A 141 7.87 -8.62 -3.75
CA VAL A 141 9.06 -7.97 -3.16
C VAL A 141 8.83 -6.47 -3.01
N ARG A 142 9.28 -5.91 -1.88
CA ARG A 142 9.20 -4.47 -1.58
C ARG A 142 10.37 -3.73 -2.20
N TYR A 143 10.09 -2.56 -2.75
CA TYR A 143 11.06 -1.73 -3.43
C TYR A 143 10.97 -0.28 -2.98
N ASP A 144 12.12 0.37 -2.98
CA ASP A 144 12.28 1.81 -2.89
C ASP A 144 11.93 2.48 -4.24
N PRO A 145 11.57 3.77 -4.25
CA PRO A 145 11.18 4.44 -5.48
C PRO A 145 12.39 4.57 -6.42
N VAL A 146 12.12 4.58 -7.73
CA VAL A 146 13.14 4.95 -8.72
C VAL A 146 13.59 6.39 -8.42
N PRO A 147 14.90 6.65 -8.30
CA PRO A 147 15.41 7.99 -8.06
C PRO A 147 14.88 8.98 -9.11
N PHE A 148 14.52 10.20 -8.67
CA PHE A 148 13.86 11.19 -9.52
C PHE A 148 14.62 11.46 -10.84
N ASN A 149 15.94 11.62 -10.77
CA ASN A 149 16.81 11.85 -11.93
C ASN A 149 16.92 10.65 -12.88
N LYS A 150 16.47 9.46 -12.46
CA LYS A 150 16.50 8.23 -13.25
C LYS A 150 15.12 7.80 -13.74
N MET A 151 14.06 8.52 -13.38
CA MET A 151 12.69 8.21 -13.82
C MET A 151 12.57 8.28 -15.35
N TRP A 152 11.72 7.43 -15.90
CA TRP A 152 11.45 7.36 -17.34
C TRP A 152 9.99 7.11 -17.67
N GLY A 153 9.56 7.52 -18.86
CA GLY A 153 8.19 7.30 -19.32
C GLY A 153 7.76 8.38 -20.30
N ILE A 154 6.50 8.79 -20.22
CA ILE A 154 6.05 9.98 -20.93
C ILE A 154 6.48 11.19 -20.13
N ALA A 155 7.27 12.05 -20.75
CA ALA A 155 7.79 13.24 -20.14
C ALA A 155 7.21 14.50 -20.78
N GLU A 156 7.11 15.56 -19.98
CA GLU A 156 6.80 16.91 -20.44
C GLU A 156 8.09 17.69 -20.62
N PHE A 157 8.20 18.41 -21.72
CA PHE A 157 9.38 19.19 -22.08
C PHE A 157 8.97 20.63 -22.33
N SER A 158 9.80 21.56 -21.87
CA SER A 158 9.65 23.00 -22.12
C SER A 158 10.90 23.53 -22.82
N CYS A 159 10.78 23.85 -24.11
CA CYS A 159 11.92 24.32 -24.88
C CYS A 159 12.17 25.81 -24.63
N THR A 160 13.34 26.16 -24.09
CA THR A 160 13.74 27.55 -23.83
C THR A 160 14.08 28.32 -25.10
N ALA A 161 14.48 27.64 -26.18
CA ALA A 161 14.86 28.27 -27.44
C ALA A 161 13.66 28.75 -28.27
N CYS A 162 12.56 27.98 -28.30
CA CYS A 162 11.36 28.33 -29.09
C CYS A 162 10.07 28.52 -28.26
N GLY A 163 10.15 28.39 -26.93
CA GLY A 163 9.02 28.59 -26.01
C GLY A 163 7.94 27.51 -26.06
N ARG A 164 8.09 26.47 -26.89
CA ARG A 164 7.07 25.41 -27.03
C ARG A 164 7.19 24.35 -25.96
N THR A 165 6.04 23.92 -25.46
CA THR A 165 5.91 22.72 -24.63
C THR A 165 5.50 21.53 -25.49
N PHE A 166 6.07 20.36 -25.20
CA PHE A 166 5.72 19.13 -25.90
C PHE A 166 5.82 17.92 -24.97
N ARG A 167 5.20 16.81 -25.38
CA ARG A 167 5.24 15.54 -24.64
C ARG A 167 5.85 14.45 -25.50
N GLY A 168 6.54 13.52 -24.88
CA GLY A 168 7.16 12.40 -25.58
C GLY A 168 7.80 11.41 -24.62
N SER A 169 8.20 10.25 -25.13
CA SER A 169 8.98 9.30 -24.33
C SER A 169 10.35 9.88 -23.99
N GLY A 170 10.71 9.91 -22.70
CA GLY A 170 11.98 10.43 -22.22
C GLY A 170 12.38 9.93 -20.82
N GLN A 171 13.61 10.23 -20.44
CA GLN A 171 14.19 9.97 -19.12
C GLN A 171 14.67 11.29 -18.53
N MET A 172 14.49 11.52 -17.22
CA MET A 172 14.86 12.80 -16.58
C MET A 172 16.31 13.22 -16.83
N GLY A 173 17.25 12.27 -16.81
CA GLY A 173 18.67 12.54 -17.05
C GLY A 173 19.09 12.69 -18.51
N THR A 174 18.20 12.52 -19.48
CA THR A 174 18.57 12.44 -20.91
C THR A 174 17.81 13.48 -21.74
N PRO A 175 18.51 14.33 -22.52
CA PRO A 175 17.84 15.33 -23.34
C PRO A 175 17.11 14.67 -24.52
N SER A 176 16.09 15.37 -25.02
CA SER A 176 15.37 15.00 -26.25
C SER A 176 15.31 16.21 -27.20
N PRO A 177 15.30 15.99 -28.52
CA PRO A 177 15.25 17.08 -29.49
C PRO A 177 13.88 17.74 -29.44
N CYS A 178 13.86 19.08 -29.41
CA CYS A 178 12.62 19.82 -29.63
C CYS A 178 12.04 19.47 -31.02
N TYR A 179 10.73 19.20 -31.10
CA TYR A 179 10.07 18.89 -32.38
C TYR A 179 10.02 20.06 -33.37
N SER A 180 10.31 21.29 -32.93
CA SER A 180 10.28 22.49 -33.78
C SER A 180 11.67 23.01 -34.15
N CYS A 181 12.55 23.21 -33.16
CA CYS A 181 13.88 23.82 -33.39
C CYS A 181 15.04 22.83 -33.18
N HIS A 182 14.76 21.57 -32.85
CA HIS A 182 15.75 20.50 -32.64
C HIS A 182 16.78 20.73 -31.51
N THR A 183 16.73 21.87 -30.82
CA THR A 183 17.54 22.13 -29.62
C THR A 183 17.34 20.99 -28.60
N PRO A 184 18.43 20.47 -27.98
CA PRO A 184 18.31 19.51 -26.90
C PRO A 184 17.57 20.10 -25.70
N VAL A 185 16.52 19.42 -25.23
CA VAL A 185 15.69 19.85 -24.11
C VAL A 185 15.61 18.72 -23.08
N TYR A 186 15.91 19.03 -21.82
CA TYR A 186 15.71 18.10 -20.72
C TYR A 186 14.23 18.06 -20.32
N PRO A 187 13.72 16.91 -19.87
CA PRO A 187 12.33 16.85 -19.42
C PRO A 187 12.14 17.61 -18.11
N SER A 188 11.03 18.33 -18.02
CA SER A 188 10.61 19.06 -16.82
C SER A 188 10.08 18.10 -15.76
N CYS A 189 9.34 17.06 -16.18
CA CYS A 189 8.89 15.98 -15.31
C CYS A 189 8.52 14.72 -16.12
N ILE A 190 8.51 13.57 -15.46
CA ILE A 190 7.84 12.37 -15.97
C ILE A 190 6.40 12.37 -15.47
N ILE A 191 5.46 12.18 -16.40
CA ILE A 191 4.02 12.21 -16.14
C ILE A 191 3.57 10.81 -15.66
N PRO A 192 3.02 10.69 -14.43
CA PRO A 192 2.38 9.45 -13.99
C PRO A 192 1.17 9.13 -14.89
N PRO A 193 0.89 7.86 -15.22
CA PRO A 193 -0.18 7.45 -16.13
C PRO A 193 -1.59 7.96 -15.76
N ARG A 194 -1.80 8.30 -14.48
CA ARG A 194 -3.09 8.79 -13.95
C ARG A 194 -3.43 10.20 -14.39
N LYS A 195 -2.46 10.98 -14.86
CA LYS A 195 -2.75 12.24 -15.53
C LYS A 195 -3.24 11.87 -16.93
N THR A 196 -4.50 12.17 -17.21
CA THR A 196 -5.18 11.90 -18.49
C THR A 196 -4.18 12.05 -19.63
N PRO A 197 -3.87 10.97 -20.38
CA PRO A 197 -3.03 11.09 -21.55
C PRO A 197 -3.73 12.10 -22.45
N GLY A 198 -3.10 13.27 -22.61
CA GLY A 198 -3.60 14.29 -23.53
C GLY A 198 -3.75 13.71 -24.94
N PRO A 199 -4.29 14.49 -25.89
CA PRO A 199 -4.45 14.07 -27.27
C PRO A 199 -3.18 13.37 -27.77
N ARG A 200 -3.31 12.14 -28.30
CA ARG A 200 -2.16 11.41 -28.85
C ARG A 200 -1.57 12.24 -29.97
N GLY A 201 -0.36 12.77 -29.76
CA GLY A 201 0.36 13.46 -30.81
C GLY A 201 0.60 12.50 -31.98
N ARG A 202 0.38 12.98 -33.21
CA ARG A 202 0.76 12.25 -34.44
C ARG A 202 2.28 12.21 -34.65
N GLN A 203 3.05 12.90 -33.82
CA GLN A 203 4.50 12.98 -33.92
C GLN A 203 5.13 11.62 -33.63
N GLN A 204 5.94 11.12 -34.56
CA GLN A 204 6.75 9.93 -34.31
C GLN A 204 7.81 10.26 -33.26
N HIS A 205 8.09 9.31 -32.37
CA HIS A 205 9.14 9.50 -31.37
C HIS A 205 10.49 9.67 -32.07
N SER A 206 11.31 10.62 -31.59
CA SER A 206 12.69 10.79 -32.00
C SER A 206 13.50 11.27 -30.79
N CYS A 207 14.65 10.67 -30.53
CA CYS A 207 15.56 11.06 -29.45
C CYS A 207 17.02 10.87 -29.87
N PHE A 208 17.94 11.32 -29.00
CA PHE A 208 19.38 11.21 -29.22
C PHE A 208 19.96 9.84 -28.81
N ALA A 209 19.12 8.89 -28.39
CA ALA A 209 19.58 7.58 -27.97
C ALA A 209 20.09 6.72 -29.12
N GLU A 210 21.19 6.01 -28.88
CA GLU A 210 21.89 5.19 -29.87
C GLU A 210 21.00 4.08 -30.46
N ASP A 211 20.13 3.52 -29.63
CA ASP A 211 19.22 2.41 -29.92
C ASP A 211 17.81 2.87 -30.35
N CYS A 212 17.60 4.16 -30.64
CA CYS A 212 16.29 4.67 -31.06
C CYS A 212 15.92 4.24 -32.49
N TYR A 213 14.68 3.79 -32.73
CA TYR A 213 14.24 3.41 -34.09
C TYR A 213 14.16 4.59 -35.08
N ASN A 214 14.08 5.82 -34.56
CA ASN A 214 14.03 7.08 -35.32
C ASN A 214 15.01 8.07 -34.65
N ARG A 215 16.26 7.61 -34.50
CA ARG A 215 17.37 8.31 -33.87
C ARG A 215 17.67 9.62 -34.59
N ARG A 216 18.02 10.66 -33.82
CA ARG A 216 18.56 11.91 -34.35
C ARG A 216 20.08 11.95 -34.20
N GLU A 217 20.74 12.42 -35.24
CA GLU A 217 22.18 12.68 -35.23
C GLU A 217 22.47 14.15 -34.87
N PRO A 218 23.57 14.45 -34.14
CA PRO A 218 24.45 13.46 -33.51
C PRO A 218 23.77 12.77 -32.31
N HIS A 219 23.90 11.46 -32.24
CA HIS A 219 23.43 10.69 -31.07
C HIS A 219 24.39 10.86 -29.88
N ILE A 220 23.91 10.53 -28.68
CA ILE A 220 24.70 10.56 -27.45
C ILE A 220 25.12 9.11 -27.13
N PRO A 221 26.41 8.76 -27.25
CA PRO A 221 26.88 7.41 -26.96
C PRO A 221 26.53 6.96 -25.54
N GLY A 222 26.16 5.69 -25.38
CA GLY A 222 25.81 5.11 -24.07
C GLY A 222 24.43 5.53 -23.53
N THR A 223 23.60 6.21 -24.33
CA THR A 223 22.22 6.51 -23.96
C THR A 223 21.23 5.53 -24.58
N HIS A 224 20.20 5.17 -23.80
CA HIS A 224 19.18 4.20 -24.19
C HIS A 224 17.81 4.84 -24.35
N CYS A 225 17.11 4.42 -25.40
CA CYS A 225 15.79 4.86 -25.75
C CYS A 225 14.77 4.21 -24.82
N VAL A 226 13.91 5.04 -24.24
CA VAL A 226 12.86 4.57 -23.32
C VAL A 226 11.58 4.17 -24.05
N HIS A 227 11.49 4.46 -25.35
CA HIS A 227 10.27 4.24 -26.12
C HIS A 227 10.01 2.73 -26.31
N PRO A 228 8.81 2.21 -25.96
CA PRO A 228 8.50 0.78 -26.01
C PRO A 228 8.83 0.11 -27.35
N ARG A 229 8.53 0.79 -28.47
CA ARG A 229 8.86 0.30 -29.82
C ARG A 229 10.36 0.15 -30.08
N SER A 230 11.20 1.10 -29.63
CA SER A 230 12.66 0.99 -29.79
C SER A 230 13.18 -0.20 -28.99
N ARG A 231 12.74 -0.31 -27.74
CA ARG A 231 13.18 -1.38 -26.84
C ARG A 231 12.78 -2.76 -27.35
N ALA A 232 11.52 -2.92 -27.78
CA ALA A 232 11.05 -4.16 -28.38
C ALA A 232 11.81 -4.53 -29.66
N LYS A 233 12.10 -3.56 -30.54
CA LYS A 233 12.87 -3.79 -31.77
C LYS A 233 14.29 -4.31 -31.48
N ASN A 234 14.90 -3.85 -30.39
CA ASN A 234 16.27 -4.22 -30.02
C ASN A 234 16.35 -5.34 -28.98
N GLY A 235 15.22 -5.97 -28.61
CA GLY A 235 15.19 -7.02 -27.59
C GLY A 235 15.60 -6.55 -26.19
N LEU A 236 15.43 -5.26 -25.87
CA LEU A 236 15.83 -4.67 -24.59
C LEU A 236 14.70 -4.74 -23.54
N PRO A 237 15.02 -4.93 -22.25
CA PRO A 237 14.03 -5.04 -21.16
C PRO A 237 13.21 -3.77 -21.02
N LYS A 238 11.94 -3.81 -20.63
CA LYS A 238 11.12 -2.61 -20.38
C LYS A 238 11.66 -1.75 -19.23
N VAL A 239 12.28 -2.38 -18.23
CA VAL A 239 12.91 -1.72 -17.08
C VAL A 239 14.26 -1.15 -17.48
N ILE A 240 14.46 0.12 -17.17
CA ILE A 240 15.69 0.86 -17.50
C ILE A 240 16.54 1.06 -16.25
N CYS A 241 15.94 1.61 -15.20
CA CYS A 241 16.58 1.76 -13.91
C CYS A 241 15.80 0.96 -12.86
N PRO A 242 16.28 -0.23 -12.45
CA PRO A 242 15.61 -1.04 -11.45
C PRO A 242 15.51 -0.31 -10.11
N SER A 243 14.40 -0.47 -9.40
CA SER A 243 14.30 -0.02 -8.02
C SER A 243 15.19 -0.88 -7.11
N GLN A 244 15.71 -0.28 -6.05
CA GLN A 244 16.41 -1.03 -5.00
C GLN A 244 15.41 -1.82 -4.16
N VAL A 245 15.79 -3.05 -3.80
CA VAL A 245 15.01 -3.87 -2.87
C VAL A 245 15.00 -3.14 -1.53
N HIS A 246 13.82 -2.97 -0.97
CA HIS A 246 13.65 -2.24 0.28
C HIS A 246 14.00 -3.16 1.45
N ASP A 247 15.11 -2.87 2.12
CA ASP A 247 15.46 -3.49 3.39
C ASP A 247 14.62 -2.87 4.50
N SER A 248 13.65 -3.64 5.00
CA SER A 248 12.88 -3.24 6.16
C SER A 248 13.78 -3.30 7.38
N THR A 249 14.40 -2.17 7.75
CA THR A 249 14.99 -2.02 9.07
C THR A 249 13.85 -2.22 10.06
N GLY A 250 13.84 -3.37 10.76
CA GLY A 250 12.76 -3.81 11.66
C GLY A 250 12.51 -2.92 12.89
N SER A 251 12.81 -1.63 12.81
CA SER A 251 12.41 -0.63 13.80
C SER A 251 10.94 -0.29 13.58
N THR A 252 10.08 -1.21 14.01
CA THR A 252 8.64 -0.96 14.11
C THR A 252 8.32 -0.56 15.54
N VAL A 253 8.34 0.75 15.83
CA VAL A 253 7.15 1.25 16.53
C VAL A 253 6.02 1.06 15.53
N ALA A 254 5.17 0.06 15.76
CA ALA A 254 4.03 -0.20 14.92
C ALA A 254 3.16 1.07 14.91
N THR A 255 3.29 1.91 13.88
CA THR A 255 2.19 2.82 13.56
C THR A 255 1.06 1.89 13.17
N CYS A 256 0.03 1.77 14.01
CA CYS A 256 -1.13 0.88 13.87
C CYS A 256 -2.03 1.21 12.65
N LEU A 257 -1.44 1.71 11.57
CA LEU A 257 -2.10 2.16 10.36
C LEU A 257 -1.73 1.20 9.24
N SER A 258 -2.69 0.37 8.86
CA SER A 258 -2.56 -0.43 7.66
C SER A 258 -2.43 0.52 6.46
N GLN A 259 -1.50 0.21 5.54
CA GLN A 259 -1.41 0.90 4.24
C GLN A 259 -2.65 0.65 3.34
N GLY A 260 -3.66 -0.08 3.85
CA GLY A 260 -4.90 -0.41 3.14
C GLY A 260 -5.83 0.79 2.93
N SER A 261 -5.73 1.85 3.73
CA SER A 261 -6.62 3.02 3.62
C SER A 261 -6.35 3.93 2.41
N LEU A 262 -5.33 3.65 1.58
CA LEU A 262 -5.02 4.40 0.35
C LEU A 262 -5.50 3.71 -0.94
N ALA A 263 -6.15 2.55 -0.82
CA ALA A 263 -6.86 1.93 -1.94
C ALA A 263 -8.22 2.60 -2.07
N CYS A 264 -8.34 3.58 -2.98
CA CYS A 264 -9.65 4.10 -3.39
C CYS A 264 -10.32 3.24 -4.48
N TRP A 265 -9.87 2.00 -4.65
CA TRP A 265 -10.39 1.04 -5.64
C TRP A 265 -10.47 -0.32 -4.95
N ASP A 266 -11.72 -0.78 -4.85
CA ASP A 266 -12.26 -2.07 -4.43
C ASP A 266 -11.36 -3.00 -3.62
N VAL A 267 -11.47 -2.87 -2.29
CA VAL A 267 -11.21 -3.99 -1.37
C VAL A 267 -12.12 -5.17 -1.70
N ASP A 268 -13.28 -4.91 -2.31
CA ASP A 268 -14.27 -5.92 -2.68
C ASP A 268 -13.81 -6.78 -3.89
N GLU A 269 -13.03 -6.25 -4.84
CA GLU A 269 -12.44 -7.04 -5.95
C GLU A 269 -11.36 -8.01 -5.45
N LEU A 270 -10.52 -7.58 -4.49
CA LEU A 270 -9.51 -8.45 -3.88
C LEU A 270 -10.14 -9.57 -3.04
N ILE A 271 -11.26 -9.28 -2.36
CA ILE A 271 -12.02 -10.28 -1.61
C ILE A 271 -12.74 -11.25 -2.56
N LEU A 272 -13.23 -10.77 -3.72
CA LEU A 272 -13.86 -11.60 -4.74
C LEU A 272 -12.86 -12.51 -5.47
N GLU A 273 -11.61 -12.09 -5.67
CA GLU A 273 -10.54 -12.96 -6.19
C GLU A 273 -10.19 -14.08 -5.21
N ASP A 274 -10.05 -13.77 -3.91
CA ASP A 274 -9.73 -14.78 -2.88
C ASP A 274 -10.88 -15.78 -2.66
N LEU A 275 -12.16 -15.35 -2.74
CA LEU A 275 -13.32 -16.25 -2.63
C LEU A 275 -13.49 -17.16 -3.84
N LYS A 276 -12.97 -16.78 -5.01
CA LYS A 276 -13.09 -17.58 -6.23
C LYS A 276 -12.06 -18.71 -6.31
N GLU A 277 -10.96 -18.60 -5.56
CA GLU A 277 -9.94 -19.65 -5.45
C GLU A 277 -10.35 -20.78 -4.48
N GLU A 278 -11.34 -20.58 -3.60
CA GLU A 278 -11.82 -21.64 -2.68
C GLU A 278 -12.90 -22.56 -3.31
N ASP A 279 -13.63 -22.10 -4.34
CA ASP A 279 -14.72 -22.89 -4.96
C ASP A 279 -14.24 -23.87 -6.06
N GLU A 280 -12.99 -23.78 -6.55
CA GLU A 280 -12.47 -24.65 -7.63
C GLU A 280 -11.76 -25.92 -7.11
N GLU A 281 -11.64 -26.14 -5.79
CA GLU A 281 -11.00 -27.34 -5.22
C GLU A 281 -11.96 -28.42 -4.71
N GLU A 282 -13.29 -28.24 -4.77
CA GLU A 282 -14.29 -29.22 -4.29
C GLU A 282 -15.07 -30.02 -5.34
N ASP A 283 -14.72 -29.97 -6.63
CA ASP A 283 -15.38 -30.77 -7.69
C ASP A 283 -14.51 -31.93 -8.22
N GLY A 284 -13.77 -32.60 -7.32
CA GLY A 284 -12.83 -33.67 -7.67
C GLY A 284 -13.04 -35.02 -6.98
N ARG A 285 -14.12 -35.24 -6.21
CA ARG A 285 -14.29 -36.53 -5.51
C ARG A 285 -15.73 -36.93 -5.17
N SER A 286 -16.50 -37.26 -6.21
CA SER A 286 -17.66 -38.16 -6.14
C SER A 286 -18.05 -38.46 -7.61
N SER A 287 -18.23 -39.68 -8.12
CA SER A 287 -18.61 -40.98 -7.60
C SER A 287 -18.15 -42.06 -8.60
N ASN A 288 -18.01 -43.30 -8.10
CA ASN A 288 -18.00 -44.61 -8.79
C ASN A 288 -17.92 -44.68 -10.32
#